data_AF-A0A7J5AR20-F1
#
_entry.id   AF-A0A7J5AR20-F1
#
_cell.length_a   1.000
_cell.length_b   1.000
_cell.length_c   1.000
_cell.angle_alpha   90.00
_cell.angle_beta   90.00
_cell.angle_gamma   90.00
#
_symmetry.space_group_name_H-M   'P 1'
#
loop_
_entity.id
_entity.type
_entity.pdbx_description
1 polymer ?
#
loop_
_entity_poly.entity_id
_entity_poly.type
_entity_poly.pdbx_seq_one_letter_code
_entity_poly.pdbx_strand_id
1 'polypeptide(L)'
;MADDGVQYEFKSVQAVRGIEARSIAKWQKAGWEFVDQDQGTLRTTLNFRRPKPKVPWVLIAVAAGVVLLLAIVGGIASALQGGNDKDPKSPSETTVAASEKPSETAKPDESASDESGADQVLTVENSKDLAALLAVRDYCDETIGTFVAKYEGRTIEFDGSIASMRNHGEYSTRYDILVSPGDKGPKSAAGPAFKFEDVNIPDLHLAGANIPNSVGAGDLLRVVARVGEYNPDQCLFILEPVSTKIR
;
A
#
# COMPACT_ATOMS: atom_id res chain seq x y z
N MET A 1 34.72 28.70 14.07
CA MET A 1 33.61 27.85 14.56
C MET A 1 33.49 26.70 13.57
N ALA A 2 33.64 25.46 14.02
CA ALA A 2 33.58 24.29 13.16
C ALA A 2 32.12 24.05 12.72
N ASP A 3 31.91 23.99 11.41
CA ASP A 3 30.64 23.55 10.81
C ASP A 3 30.58 22.03 10.94
N ASP A 4 29.96 21.54 12.02
CA ASP A 4 29.73 20.12 12.23
C ASP A 4 28.72 19.64 11.18
N GLY A 5 29.23 19.19 10.03
CA GLY A 5 28.46 18.68 8.89
C GLY A 5 27.63 17.43 9.22
N VAL A 6 26.58 17.60 10.02
CA VAL A 6 25.56 16.60 10.33
C VAL A 6 24.54 16.63 9.20
N GLN A 7 24.50 15.54 8.42
CA GLN A 7 23.49 15.34 7.40
C GLN A 7 22.21 14.84 8.06
N TYR A 8 21.07 15.46 7.77
CA TYR A 8 19.77 15.07 8.32
C TYR A 8 18.93 14.33 7.27
N GLU A 9 18.12 13.37 7.71
CA GLU A 9 16.99 12.84 6.95
C GLU A 9 15.71 13.53 7.41
N PHE A 10 14.86 13.91 6.46
CA PHE A 10 13.57 14.53 6.72
C PHE A 10 12.43 13.56 6.37
N LYS A 11 11.35 13.61 7.15
CA LYS A 11 10.15 12.83 6.92
C LYS A 11 8.91 13.64 7.24
N SER A 12 7.95 13.64 6.32
CA SER A 12 6.64 14.25 6.53
C SER A 12 5.61 13.15 6.76
N VAL A 13 4.77 13.31 7.77
CA VAL A 13 3.64 12.41 8.05
C VAL A 13 2.39 13.24 8.26
N GLN A 14 1.26 12.76 7.76
CA GLN A 14 -0.01 13.40 8.00
C GLN A 14 -0.62 12.86 9.29
N ALA A 15 -1.13 13.75 10.11
CA ALA A 15 -1.88 13.42 11.30
C ALA A 15 -3.24 14.11 11.22
N VAL A 16 -4.27 13.42 11.70
CA VAL A 16 -5.58 14.03 11.92
C VAL A 16 -5.43 15.13 12.96
N ARG A 17 -6.06 16.27 12.71
CA ARG A 17 -5.98 17.44 13.57
C ARG A 17 -6.46 17.07 14.98
N GLY A 18 -5.63 17.35 16.00
CA GLY A 18 -5.93 17.04 17.41
C GLY A 18 -5.32 15.74 17.96
N ILE A 19 -4.80 14.85 17.11
CA ILE A 19 -4.04 13.64 17.56
C ILE A 19 -2.53 13.75 17.33
N GLU A 20 -2.06 14.94 16.96
CA GLU A 20 -0.67 15.23 16.60
C GLU A 20 0.32 14.83 17.70
N ALA A 21 -0.02 15.04 18.96
CA ALA A 21 0.83 14.70 20.10
C ALA A 21 1.17 13.19 20.16
N ARG A 22 0.23 12.32 19.75
CA ARG A 22 0.46 10.87 19.70
C ARG A 22 1.39 10.51 18.56
N SER A 23 1.20 11.13 17.40
CA SER A 23 2.08 10.95 16.24
C SER A 23 3.49 11.48 16.53
N ILE A 24 3.62 12.64 17.16
CA ILE A 24 4.91 13.20 17.61
C ILE A 24 5.60 12.23 18.57
N ALA A 25 4.91 11.76 19.61
CA ALA A 25 5.49 10.82 20.57
C ALA A 25 5.91 9.48 19.93
N LYS A 26 5.12 8.97 18.99
CA LYS A 26 5.44 7.76 18.20
C LYS A 26 6.72 7.94 17.41
N TRP A 27 6.86 9.04 16.66
CA TRP A 27 8.03 9.30 15.82
C TRP A 27 9.27 9.65 16.65
N GLN A 28 9.12 10.38 17.75
CA GLN A 28 10.21 10.60 18.72
C GLN A 28 10.73 9.30 19.32
N LYS A 29 9.84 8.37 19.70
CA LYS A 29 10.24 7.04 20.17
C LYS A 29 11.00 6.23 19.09
N ALA A 30 10.71 6.48 17.82
CA ALA A 30 11.42 5.89 16.68
C ALA A 30 12.72 6.63 16.29
N GLY A 31 13.18 7.58 17.12
CA GLY A 31 14.42 8.33 16.88
C GLY A 31 14.29 9.49 15.89
N TRP A 32 13.06 9.93 15.60
CA TRP A 32 12.79 11.09 14.77
C TRP A 32 12.49 12.32 15.62
N GLU A 33 13.24 13.40 15.44
CA GLU A 33 12.98 14.68 16.08
C GLU A 33 11.87 15.42 15.33
N PHE A 34 10.90 15.95 16.07
CA PHE A 34 9.90 16.85 15.51
C PHE A 34 10.56 18.18 15.10
N VAL A 35 10.29 18.66 13.89
CA VAL A 35 10.86 19.88 13.33
C VAL A 35 9.83 21.00 13.32
N ASP A 36 8.72 20.75 12.64
CA ASP A 36 7.68 21.74 12.43
C ASP A 36 6.37 21.08 12.02
N GLN A 37 5.30 21.85 12.15
CA GLN A 37 3.93 21.44 11.89
C GLN A 37 3.26 22.45 10.95
N ASP A 38 2.83 21.97 9.79
CA ASP A 38 1.99 22.76 8.88
C ASP A 38 0.51 22.46 9.16
N GLN A 39 -0.20 23.47 9.68
CA GLN A 39 -1.60 23.37 10.05
C GLN A 39 -2.49 23.72 8.86
N GLY A 40 -3.01 22.68 8.21
CA GLY A 40 -4.10 22.80 7.25
C GLY A 40 -5.47 22.92 7.93
N THR A 41 -6.52 23.14 7.13
CA THR A 41 -7.90 23.29 7.64
C THR A 41 -8.48 22.00 8.22
N LEU A 42 -8.09 20.83 7.71
CA LEU A 42 -8.59 19.50 8.11
C LEU A 42 -7.50 18.52 8.53
N ARG A 43 -6.27 18.71 8.06
CA ARG A 43 -5.13 17.81 8.32
C ARG A 43 -3.92 18.62 8.73
N THR A 44 -3.11 17.98 9.55
CA THR A 44 -1.85 18.54 10.00
C THR A 44 -0.70 17.73 9.41
N THR A 45 0.21 18.40 8.72
CA THR A 45 1.44 17.77 8.26
C THR A 45 2.51 17.97 9.33
N LEU A 46 3.03 16.88 9.88
CA LEU A 46 4.10 16.88 10.86
C LEU A 46 5.41 16.55 10.14
N ASN A 47 6.38 17.46 10.23
CA ASN A 47 7.71 17.28 9.67
C ASN A 47 8.68 16.85 10.77
N PHE A 48 9.44 15.81 10.47
CA PHE A 48 10.42 15.22 11.37
C PHE A 48 11.80 15.21 10.71
N ARG A 49 12.85 15.20 11.52
CA ARG A 49 14.23 14.97 11.09
C ARG A 49 14.94 13.96 11.96
N ARG A 50 15.95 13.28 11.43
CA ARG A 50 16.89 12.49 12.23
C ARG A 50 18.31 12.65 11.68
N PRO A 51 19.36 12.64 12.51
CA PRO A 51 20.73 12.67 12.03
C PRO A 51 21.04 11.36 11.28
N LYS A 52 21.55 11.46 10.05
CA LYS A 52 22.08 10.30 9.34
C LYS A 52 23.24 9.76 10.16
N PRO A 53 23.24 8.48 10.58
CA PRO A 53 24.43 7.91 11.16
C PRO A 53 25.54 8.02 10.12
N LYS A 54 26.63 8.70 10.47
CA LYS A 54 27.85 8.73 9.65
C LYS A 54 28.41 7.31 9.67
N VAL A 55 27.94 6.46 8.76
CA VAL A 55 28.49 5.10 8.62
C VAL A 55 29.95 5.30 8.20
N PRO A 56 30.93 4.94 9.04
CA PRO A 56 32.31 5.04 8.62
C PRO A 56 32.47 4.04 7.48
N TRP A 57 32.88 4.54 6.31
CA TRP A 57 33.08 3.77 5.07
C TRP A 57 33.97 2.52 5.27
N VAL A 58 34.73 2.49 6.36
CA VAL A 58 35.53 1.36 6.83
C VAL A 58 34.70 0.11 7.16
N LEU A 59 33.42 0.24 7.56
CA LEU A 59 32.56 -0.94 7.86
C LEU A 59 32.06 -1.67 6.60
N ILE A 60 32.04 -1.01 5.44
CA ILE A 60 31.68 -1.68 4.17
C ILE A 60 32.83 -2.56 3.67
N ALA A 61 34.07 -2.31 4.09
CA ALA A 61 35.23 -3.14 3.72
C ALA A 61 35.34 -4.45 4.54
N VAL A 62 34.74 -4.55 5.73
CA VAL A 62 34.81 -5.76 6.57
C VAL A 62 33.67 -6.74 6.29
N ALA A 63 32.51 -6.27 5.84
CA ALA A 63 31.36 -7.13 5.53
C ALA A 63 31.54 -7.98 4.25
N ALA A 64 32.38 -7.56 3.30
CA ALA A 64 32.75 -8.39 2.15
C ALA A 64 33.76 -9.50 2.50
N GLY A 65 34.49 -9.39 3.62
CA GLY A 65 35.52 -10.35 4.03
C GLY A 65 35.03 -11.48 4.94
N VAL A 66 33.92 -11.30 5.66
CA VAL A 66 33.45 -12.28 6.67
C VAL A 66 32.24 -13.11 6.20
N VAL A 67 31.58 -12.74 5.09
CA VAL A 67 30.52 -13.59 4.48
C VAL A 67 31.10 -14.73 3.63
N LEU A 68 32.42 -14.78 3.37
CA LEU A 68 33.03 -15.81 2.52
C LEU A 68 33.43 -17.12 3.24
N LEU A 69 33.18 -17.31 4.54
CA LEU A 69 33.73 -18.48 5.25
C LEU A 69 32.77 -19.46 5.93
N LEU A 70 31.44 -19.35 5.82
CA LEU A 70 30.55 -20.37 6.41
C LEU A 70 29.29 -20.68 5.57
N ALA A 71 29.48 -21.18 4.34
CA ALA A 71 28.57 -22.15 3.73
C ALA A 71 29.15 -22.76 2.44
N ILE A 72 30.19 -23.60 2.56
CA ILE A 72 30.43 -24.67 1.59
C ILE A 72 30.24 -25.99 2.34
N VAL A 73 29.07 -26.61 2.21
CA VAL A 73 28.91 -28.06 2.14
C VAL A 73 27.66 -28.36 1.29
N GLY A 74 27.86 -29.02 0.14
CA GLY A 74 26.81 -29.87 -0.45
C GLY A 74 26.55 -29.83 -1.97
N GLY A 75 27.54 -30.18 -2.82
CA GLY A 75 27.39 -30.79 -4.18
C GLY A 75 26.68 -29.96 -5.28
N ILE A 76 26.87 -30.12 -6.59
CA ILE A 76 27.42 -31.16 -7.48
C ILE A 76 27.82 -30.48 -8.81
N ALA A 77 28.93 -30.94 -9.40
CA ALA A 77 29.29 -31.03 -10.83
C ALA A 77 29.52 -29.78 -11.72
N SER A 78 30.74 -29.76 -12.32
CA SER A 78 31.04 -29.62 -13.76
C SER A 78 30.70 -28.28 -14.45
N ALA A 79 31.52 -27.64 -15.29
CA ALA A 79 32.77 -27.97 -15.95
C ALA A 79 33.27 -26.69 -16.68
N LEU A 80 34.61 -26.51 -16.72
CA LEU A 80 35.44 -25.90 -17.77
C LEU A 80 35.40 -24.37 -18.07
N GLN A 81 36.64 -23.82 -18.11
CA GLN A 81 37.17 -22.72 -18.94
C GLN A 81 36.46 -21.35 -18.90
N GLY A 82 37.07 -20.22 -18.58
CA GLY A 82 38.47 -19.82 -18.77
C GLY A 82 38.64 -18.98 -20.03
N GLY A 83 38.51 -17.65 -19.91
CA GLY A 83 39.46 -16.69 -20.47
C GLY A 83 39.27 -16.15 -21.91
N ASN A 84 39.29 -14.81 -21.95
CA ASN A 84 39.97 -13.92 -22.91
C ASN A 84 39.39 -13.57 -24.30
N ASP A 85 39.15 -12.26 -24.42
CA ASP A 85 39.52 -11.33 -25.51
C ASP A 85 39.63 -11.84 -26.96
N LYS A 86 38.86 -11.21 -27.86
CA LYS A 86 39.32 -10.36 -28.98
C LYS A 86 38.24 -10.21 -30.06
N ASP A 87 37.85 -8.97 -30.37
CA ASP A 87 37.45 -8.55 -31.73
C ASP A 87 38.66 -8.68 -32.68
N PRO A 88 38.53 -8.81 -34.04
CA PRO A 88 37.47 -8.25 -34.89
C PRO A 88 37.06 -9.11 -36.12
N LYS A 89 36.20 -8.53 -36.99
CA LYS A 89 36.20 -8.62 -38.48
C LYS A 89 35.02 -9.39 -39.16
N SER A 90 34.12 -8.60 -39.73
CA SER A 90 33.28 -8.87 -40.94
C SER A 90 34.19 -9.08 -42.18
N PRO A 91 33.84 -9.80 -43.29
CA PRO A 91 32.53 -9.73 -43.97
C PRO A 91 32.07 -10.96 -44.80
N SER A 92 30.95 -10.73 -45.49
CA SER A 92 30.42 -11.39 -46.70
C SER A 92 29.44 -12.56 -46.56
N GLU A 93 28.19 -12.23 -46.92
CA GLU A 93 27.33 -12.83 -47.95
C GLU A 93 27.13 -14.35 -47.96
N THR A 94 25.86 -14.79 -48.00
CA THR A 94 25.34 -15.79 -48.97
C THR A 94 23.86 -16.15 -48.72
N THR A 95 23.03 -15.80 -49.71
CA THR A 95 21.86 -16.49 -50.31
C THR A 95 20.70 -17.09 -49.49
N VAL A 96 19.50 -16.59 -49.86
CA VAL A 96 18.20 -17.22 -50.18
C VAL A 96 17.80 -18.63 -49.67
N ALA A 97 16.51 -18.69 -49.31
CA ALA A 97 15.49 -19.69 -49.67
C ALA A 97 14.84 -20.51 -48.53
N ALA A 98 13.63 -20.06 -48.16
CA ALA A 98 12.35 -20.74 -47.95
C ALA A 98 12.24 -22.21 -47.48
N SER A 99 11.13 -22.42 -46.74
CA SER A 99 10.45 -23.68 -46.33
C SER A 99 11.05 -24.38 -45.09
N GLU A 100 10.32 -24.79 -44.04
CA GLU A 100 8.92 -25.22 -43.90
C GLU A 100 8.35 -24.94 -42.48
N LYS A 101 7.01 -24.82 -42.41
CA LYS A 101 6.11 -24.88 -41.22
C LYS A 101 6.13 -26.32 -40.64
N PRO A 102 5.95 -26.65 -39.32
CA PRO A 102 4.75 -26.31 -38.53
C PRO A 102 4.84 -26.15 -36.99
N SER A 103 3.78 -25.50 -36.47
CA SER A 103 3.20 -25.63 -35.11
C SER A 103 4.03 -25.21 -33.90
N GLU A 104 3.64 -24.10 -33.27
CA GLU A 104 2.81 -24.16 -32.05
C GLU A 104 2.25 -22.77 -31.77
N THR A 105 0.92 -22.70 -31.61
CA THR A 105 0.20 -21.50 -31.22
C THR A 105 0.71 -21.05 -29.86
N ALA A 106 1.30 -19.85 -29.83
CA ALA A 106 1.77 -19.17 -28.64
C ALA A 106 0.66 -19.13 -27.57
N LYS A 107 0.94 -19.79 -26.45
CA LYS A 107 0.31 -19.54 -25.15
C LYS A 107 0.43 -18.03 -24.86
N PRO A 108 -0.65 -17.32 -24.49
CA PRO A 108 -0.56 -15.91 -24.20
C PRO A 108 0.47 -15.66 -23.11
N ASP A 109 1.47 -14.86 -23.48
CA ASP A 109 2.44 -14.22 -22.62
C ASP A 109 1.67 -13.50 -21.51
N GLU A 110 1.71 -14.06 -20.30
CA GLU A 110 1.27 -13.40 -19.07
C GLU A 110 2.34 -12.35 -18.73
N SER A 111 2.47 -11.36 -19.61
CA SER A 111 3.37 -10.24 -19.44
C SER A 111 2.69 -9.25 -18.50
N ALA A 112 3.19 -9.30 -17.27
CA ALA A 112 2.89 -8.41 -16.17
C ALA A 112 2.70 -6.96 -16.64
N SER A 113 1.47 -6.47 -16.55
CA SER A 113 1.18 -5.03 -16.51
C SER A 113 1.28 -4.55 -15.06
N ASP A 114 2.47 -4.59 -14.49
CA ASP A 114 2.76 -4.05 -13.17
C ASP A 114 3.87 -3.02 -13.32
N GLU A 115 3.53 -1.78 -13.69
CA GLU A 115 4.31 -0.57 -13.32
C GLU A 115 3.71 0.79 -13.75
N SER A 116 2.62 0.85 -14.52
CA SER A 116 2.02 2.15 -14.94
C SER A 116 0.84 2.64 -14.09
N GLY A 117 0.55 2.01 -12.94
CA GLY A 117 -0.74 2.14 -12.27
C GLY A 117 -0.76 2.96 -10.97
N ALA A 118 0.29 3.72 -10.60
CA ALA A 118 0.40 4.32 -9.26
C ALA A 118 -0.83 5.18 -8.84
N ASP A 119 -1.50 5.83 -9.80
CA ASP A 119 -2.69 6.66 -9.56
C ASP A 119 -4.01 6.00 -9.97
N GLN A 120 -3.98 4.77 -10.50
CA GLN A 120 -5.20 4.07 -10.89
C GLN A 120 -5.98 3.60 -9.67
N VAL A 121 -7.30 3.80 -9.71
CA VAL A 121 -8.26 3.22 -8.76
C VAL A 121 -8.31 1.70 -8.94
N LEU A 122 -8.01 0.97 -7.88
CA LEU A 122 -8.04 -0.48 -7.87
C LEU A 122 -9.49 -0.96 -7.70
N THR A 123 -9.92 -1.86 -8.57
CA THR A 123 -11.25 -2.47 -8.56
C THR A 123 -11.09 -3.99 -8.53
N VAL A 124 -12.17 -4.73 -8.27
CA VAL A 124 -12.13 -6.21 -8.28
C VAL A 124 -11.80 -6.78 -9.66
N GLU A 125 -12.07 -6.02 -10.73
CA GLU A 125 -11.78 -6.41 -12.11
C GLU A 125 -10.31 -6.21 -12.48
N ASN A 126 -9.65 -5.19 -11.93
CA ASN A 126 -8.27 -4.83 -12.29
C ASN A 126 -7.22 -5.22 -11.22
N SER A 127 -7.65 -5.66 -10.03
CA SER A 127 -6.75 -6.03 -8.93
C SER A 127 -7.14 -7.37 -8.31
N LYS A 128 -6.32 -8.39 -8.59
CA LYS A 128 -6.44 -9.73 -7.98
C LYS A 128 -6.30 -9.66 -6.46
N ASP A 129 -5.44 -8.80 -5.95
CA ASP A 129 -5.22 -8.63 -4.50
C ASP A 129 -6.45 -8.03 -3.81
N LEU A 130 -7.11 -7.04 -4.42
CA LEU A 130 -8.36 -6.49 -3.88
C LEU A 130 -9.48 -7.53 -3.94
N ALA A 131 -9.60 -8.26 -5.05
CA ALA A 131 -10.58 -9.33 -5.16
C ALA A 131 -10.38 -10.42 -4.08
N ALA A 132 -9.12 -10.80 -3.82
CA ALA A 132 -8.78 -11.74 -2.76
C ALA A 132 -9.11 -11.18 -1.37
N LEU A 133 -8.74 -9.93 -1.08
CA LEU A 133 -9.04 -9.24 0.18
C LEU A 133 -10.54 -9.27 0.48
N LEU A 134 -11.39 -8.90 -0.48
CA LEU A 134 -12.85 -8.86 -0.29
C LEU A 134 -13.48 -10.26 -0.14
N ALA A 135 -12.76 -11.31 -0.55
CA ALA A 135 -13.22 -12.69 -0.45
C ALA A 135 -12.81 -13.40 0.85
N VAL A 136 -11.84 -12.86 1.61
CA VAL A 136 -11.33 -13.42 2.88
C VAL A 136 -12.50 -13.83 3.79
N ARG A 137 -12.36 -14.94 4.51
CA ARG A 137 -13.42 -15.45 5.41
C ARG A 137 -13.21 -15.04 6.86
N ASP A 138 -11.97 -14.85 7.27
CA ASP A 138 -11.61 -14.37 8.59
C ASP A 138 -11.39 -12.85 8.53
N TYR A 139 -12.24 -12.08 9.22
CA TYR A 139 -12.17 -10.62 9.19
C TYR A 139 -10.94 -10.07 9.94
N CYS A 140 -10.19 -10.91 10.66
CA CYS A 140 -8.94 -10.59 11.34
C CYS A 140 -7.67 -11.14 10.63
N ASP A 141 -7.82 -11.70 9.43
CA ASP A 141 -6.73 -12.39 8.72
C ASP A 141 -5.48 -11.50 8.52
N GLU A 142 -4.29 -12.08 8.67
CA GLU A 142 -3.01 -11.35 8.53
C GLU A 142 -2.77 -10.82 7.11
N THR A 143 -3.40 -11.42 6.10
CA THR A 143 -3.35 -10.93 4.71
C THR A 143 -3.95 -9.54 4.56
N ILE A 144 -4.84 -9.12 5.47
CA ILE A 144 -5.39 -7.77 5.50
C ILE A 144 -4.27 -6.76 5.74
N GLY A 145 -3.42 -7.01 6.75
CA GLY A 145 -2.26 -6.16 7.02
C GLY A 145 -1.24 -6.14 5.87
N THR A 146 -1.07 -7.28 5.18
CA THR A 146 -0.21 -7.37 4.00
C THR A 146 -0.76 -6.51 2.84
N PHE A 147 -2.07 -6.55 2.62
CA PHE A 147 -2.73 -5.69 1.63
C PHE A 147 -2.54 -4.21 1.97
N VAL A 148 -2.77 -3.83 3.23
CA VAL A 148 -2.59 -2.44 3.69
C VAL A 148 -1.16 -1.96 3.45
N ALA A 149 -0.16 -2.75 3.85
CA ALA A 149 1.25 -2.38 3.69
C ALA A 149 1.64 -2.18 2.21
N LYS A 150 1.03 -2.94 1.29
CA LYS A 150 1.29 -2.84 -0.15
C LYS A 150 0.57 -1.67 -0.82
N TYR A 151 -0.63 -1.35 -0.36
CA TYR A 151 -1.54 -0.41 -1.03
C TYR A 151 -1.85 0.84 -0.22
N GLU A 152 -1.15 1.12 0.88
CA GLU A 152 -1.33 2.33 1.69
C GLU A 152 -1.35 3.60 0.82
N GLY A 153 -2.36 4.44 1.04
CA GLY A 153 -2.59 5.67 0.26
C GLY A 153 -3.19 5.47 -1.13
N ARG A 154 -3.21 4.25 -1.67
CA ARG A 154 -3.86 3.93 -2.95
C ARG A 154 -5.37 4.02 -2.82
N THR A 155 -6.05 4.33 -3.92
CA THR A 155 -7.52 4.36 -3.96
C THR A 155 -8.07 3.02 -4.44
N ILE A 156 -9.06 2.50 -3.73
CA ILE A 156 -9.81 1.30 -4.05
C ILE A 156 -11.27 1.66 -4.32
N GLU A 157 -11.92 0.88 -5.17
CA GLU A 157 -13.36 0.93 -5.40
C GLU A 157 -13.98 -0.44 -5.21
N PHE A 158 -15.06 -0.50 -4.44
CA PHE A 158 -15.81 -1.73 -4.21
C PHE A 158 -17.27 -1.45 -3.86
N ASP A 159 -18.10 -2.48 -4.02
CA ASP A 159 -19.46 -2.49 -3.53
C ASP A 159 -19.51 -2.95 -2.08
N GLY A 160 -20.24 -2.21 -1.25
CA GLY A 160 -20.36 -2.49 0.18
C GLY A 160 -21.70 -2.11 0.75
N SER A 161 -21.87 -2.37 2.03
CA SER A 161 -23.07 -2.04 2.79
C SER A 161 -22.73 -1.61 4.20
N ILE A 162 -23.45 -0.62 4.73
CA ILE A 162 -23.20 -0.14 6.09
C ILE A 162 -23.65 -1.23 7.07
N ALA A 163 -22.70 -1.84 7.75
CA ALA A 163 -22.95 -2.85 8.78
C ALA A 163 -23.39 -2.20 10.10
N SER A 164 -22.76 -1.09 10.48
CA SER A 164 -23.20 -0.30 11.63
C SER A 164 -22.71 1.12 11.53
N MET A 165 -23.42 2.03 12.20
CA MET A 165 -23.06 3.44 12.31
C MET A 165 -23.31 3.86 13.75
N ARG A 166 -22.29 4.42 14.39
CA ARG A 166 -22.36 4.89 15.78
C ARG A 166 -21.68 6.22 15.90
N ASN A 167 -22.10 7.02 16.87
CA ASN A 167 -21.43 8.25 17.24
C ASN A 167 -19.97 7.97 17.62
N HIS A 168 -19.06 8.81 17.12
CA HIS A 168 -17.64 8.77 17.49
C HIS A 168 -17.48 9.44 18.86
N GLY A 169 -17.17 8.64 19.89
CA GLY A 169 -17.14 9.13 21.26
C GLY A 169 -18.44 9.84 21.66
N GLU A 170 -18.32 11.07 22.16
CA GLU A 170 -19.46 11.88 22.62
C GLU A 170 -20.04 12.82 21.53
N TYR A 171 -19.50 12.81 20.31
CA TYR A 171 -19.98 13.68 19.23
C TYR A 171 -21.34 13.22 18.72
N SER A 172 -22.29 14.14 18.56
CA SER A 172 -23.63 13.83 18.02
C SER A 172 -23.69 13.74 16.48
N THR A 173 -22.67 14.28 15.80
CA THR A 173 -22.64 14.45 14.33
C THR A 173 -21.43 13.81 13.65
N ARG A 174 -20.54 13.17 14.43
CA ARG A 174 -19.39 12.43 13.94
C ARG A 174 -19.61 10.95 14.20
N TYR A 175 -19.19 10.12 13.29
CA TYR A 175 -19.54 8.72 13.28
C TYR A 175 -18.35 7.83 13.02
N ASP A 176 -18.38 6.68 13.66
CA ASP A 176 -17.66 5.48 13.28
C ASP A 176 -18.61 4.61 12.46
N ILE A 177 -18.31 4.44 11.17
CA ILE A 177 -19.14 3.71 10.22
C ILE A 177 -18.41 2.44 9.81
N LEU A 178 -18.99 1.28 10.15
CA LEU A 178 -18.51 -0.01 9.68
C LEU A 178 -19.16 -0.34 8.34
N VAL A 179 -18.35 -0.70 7.36
CA VAL A 179 -18.77 -1.09 6.02
C VAL A 179 -18.30 -2.51 5.76
N SER A 180 -19.23 -3.37 5.37
CA SER A 180 -18.93 -4.73 4.92
C SER A 180 -18.86 -4.78 3.40
N PRO A 181 -17.99 -5.61 2.81
CA PRO A 181 -18.04 -5.93 1.39
C PRO A 181 -19.38 -6.53 0.95
N GLY A 182 -19.85 -6.14 -0.24
CA GLY A 182 -21.09 -6.58 -0.85
C GLY A 182 -22.35 -6.10 -0.12
N ASP A 183 -23.45 -6.79 -0.40
CA ASP A 183 -24.80 -6.26 -0.12
C ASP A 183 -25.45 -6.90 1.13
N LYS A 184 -24.66 -7.59 1.97
CA LYS A 184 -25.18 -8.38 3.11
C LYS A 184 -25.20 -7.63 4.44
N GLY A 185 -24.66 -6.42 4.51
CA GLY A 185 -24.64 -5.57 5.70
C GLY A 185 -24.07 -6.29 6.92
N PRO A 186 -24.79 -6.30 8.07
CA PRO A 186 -24.39 -7.04 9.27
C PRO A 186 -24.27 -8.56 9.09
N LYS A 187 -24.85 -9.12 8.01
CA LYS A 187 -24.78 -10.56 7.70
C LYS A 187 -23.65 -10.90 6.73
N SER A 188 -22.78 -9.94 6.40
CA SER A 188 -21.59 -10.25 5.62
C SER A 188 -20.69 -11.19 6.41
N ALA A 189 -20.09 -12.15 5.70
CA ALA A 189 -19.16 -13.13 6.24
C ALA A 189 -17.87 -13.14 5.41
N ALA A 190 -17.59 -12.02 4.75
CA ALA A 190 -16.63 -11.87 3.68
C ALA A 190 -15.86 -10.56 3.83
N GLY A 191 -14.54 -10.65 3.73
CA GLY A 191 -13.58 -9.57 3.74
C GLY A 191 -13.41 -8.87 5.09
N PRO A 192 -12.63 -7.78 5.10
CA PRO A 192 -12.31 -7.03 6.30
C PRO A 192 -13.53 -6.30 6.86
N ALA A 193 -13.48 -5.98 8.15
CA ALA A 193 -14.35 -4.95 8.71
C ALA A 193 -13.77 -3.57 8.36
N PHE A 194 -14.24 -2.98 7.26
CA PHE A 194 -13.83 -1.62 6.90
C PHE A 194 -14.46 -0.61 7.85
N LYS A 195 -13.71 0.45 8.18
CA LYS A 195 -14.17 1.55 9.03
C LYS A 195 -13.86 2.88 8.39
N PHE A 196 -14.90 3.73 8.29
CA PHE A 196 -14.70 5.18 8.22
C PHE A 196 -14.75 5.70 9.65
N GLU A 197 -13.63 6.21 10.14
CA GLU A 197 -13.46 6.63 11.51
C GLU A 197 -13.61 8.15 11.62
N ASP A 198 -14.37 8.59 12.63
CA ASP A 198 -14.60 10.00 12.91
C ASP A 198 -14.97 10.80 11.64
N VAL A 199 -16.06 10.42 10.99
CA VAL A 199 -16.58 11.11 9.78
C VAL A 199 -17.95 11.71 10.03
N ASN A 200 -18.25 12.85 9.42
CA ASN A 200 -19.63 13.34 9.30
C ASN A 200 -20.22 12.98 7.92
N ILE A 201 -21.50 13.28 7.69
CA ILE A 201 -22.16 12.99 6.39
C ILE A 201 -21.44 13.69 5.21
N PRO A 202 -21.09 14.99 5.27
CA PRO A 202 -20.28 15.63 4.22
C PRO A 202 -18.93 14.95 3.91
N ASP A 203 -18.25 14.41 4.92
CA ASP A 203 -16.95 13.74 4.76
C ASP A 203 -17.05 12.44 3.96
N LEU A 204 -18.25 11.85 3.84
CA LEU A 204 -18.48 10.67 2.99
C LEU A 204 -18.47 11.01 1.50
N HIS A 205 -18.52 12.30 1.13
CA HIS A 205 -18.55 12.75 -0.25
C HIS A 205 -19.64 12.02 -1.06
N LEU A 206 -20.88 12.05 -0.52
CA LEU A 206 -22.01 11.40 -1.16
C LEU A 206 -22.24 11.97 -2.57
N ALA A 207 -22.34 11.08 -3.55
CA ALA A 207 -22.43 11.41 -4.97
C ALA A 207 -23.63 10.71 -5.64
N GLY A 208 -24.10 11.28 -6.74
CA GLY A 208 -25.21 10.75 -7.54
C GLY A 208 -26.30 11.78 -7.81
N ALA A 209 -27.35 11.37 -8.53
CA ALA A 209 -28.48 12.24 -8.86
C ALA A 209 -29.41 12.51 -7.66
N ASN A 210 -29.52 11.54 -6.74
CA ASN A 210 -30.38 11.60 -5.56
C ASN A 210 -29.52 11.39 -4.29
N ILE A 211 -28.76 12.42 -3.92
CA ILE A 211 -27.89 12.37 -2.74
C ILE A 211 -28.76 12.48 -1.47
N PRO A 212 -28.77 11.47 -0.58
CA PRO A 212 -29.56 11.56 0.64
C PRO A 212 -28.93 12.54 1.64
N ASN A 213 -29.75 13.08 2.54
CA ASN A 213 -29.28 13.93 3.63
C ASN A 213 -28.66 13.14 4.80
N SER A 214 -28.82 11.81 4.78
CA SER A 214 -28.33 10.90 5.82
C SER A 214 -28.04 9.52 5.23
N VAL A 215 -27.16 8.78 5.89
CA VAL A 215 -26.98 7.34 5.66
C VAL A 215 -27.15 6.59 6.99
N GLY A 216 -27.35 5.28 6.92
CA GLY A 216 -27.53 4.43 8.09
C GLY A 216 -27.22 2.97 7.82
N ALA A 217 -27.28 2.16 8.89
CA ALA A 217 -27.06 0.72 8.78
C ALA A 217 -28.04 0.09 7.79
N GLY A 218 -27.52 -0.75 6.89
CA GLY A 218 -28.27 -1.39 5.82
C GLY A 218 -28.14 -0.70 4.45
N ASP A 219 -27.73 0.56 4.40
CA ASP A 219 -27.56 1.26 3.11
C ASP A 219 -26.49 0.57 2.25
N LEU A 220 -26.79 0.44 0.96
CA LEU A 220 -25.90 -0.14 -0.04
C LEU A 220 -25.10 0.98 -0.71
N LEU A 221 -23.80 0.75 -0.85
CA LEU A 221 -22.84 1.74 -1.29
C LEU A 221 -21.99 1.19 -2.43
N ARG A 222 -21.72 2.02 -3.43
CA ARG A 222 -20.47 1.97 -4.19
C ARG A 222 -19.49 2.89 -3.47
N VAL A 223 -18.41 2.33 -2.96
CA VAL A 223 -17.39 3.02 -2.17
C VAL A 223 -16.16 3.25 -3.02
N VAL A 224 -15.66 4.49 -3.05
CA VAL A 224 -14.31 4.85 -3.50
C VAL A 224 -13.58 5.44 -2.31
N ALA A 225 -12.50 4.81 -1.88
CA ALA A 225 -11.79 5.20 -0.66
C ALA A 225 -10.27 4.99 -0.79
N ARG A 226 -9.50 5.79 -0.06
CA ARG A 226 -8.06 5.59 0.11
C ARG A 226 -7.80 4.56 1.21
N VAL A 227 -6.86 3.66 0.94
CA VAL A 227 -6.35 2.69 1.92
C VAL A 227 -5.63 3.46 3.03
N GLY A 228 -6.14 3.34 4.25
CA GLY A 228 -5.54 3.88 5.46
C GLY A 228 -4.76 2.82 6.22
N GLU A 229 -5.06 2.68 7.51
CA GLU A 229 -4.36 1.78 8.43
C GLU A 229 -5.15 0.49 8.72
N TYR A 230 -4.47 -0.56 9.16
CA TYR A 230 -5.10 -1.74 9.75
C TYR A 230 -4.71 -1.86 11.23
N ASN A 231 -5.70 -1.96 12.11
CA ASN A 231 -5.50 -2.26 13.51
C ASN A 231 -5.76 -3.75 13.76
N PRO A 232 -4.71 -4.58 13.96
CA PRO A 232 -4.88 -6.01 14.18
C PRO A 232 -5.47 -6.34 15.56
N ASP A 233 -5.36 -5.47 16.55
CA ASP A 233 -5.92 -5.69 17.89
C ASP A 233 -7.45 -5.56 17.89
N GLN A 234 -7.98 -4.73 17.00
CA GLN A 234 -9.42 -4.50 16.83
C GLN A 234 -9.99 -5.15 15.56
N CYS A 235 -9.13 -5.70 14.71
CA CYS A 235 -9.45 -6.20 13.37
C CYS A 235 -10.23 -5.19 12.51
N LEU A 236 -9.80 -3.93 12.57
CA LEU A 236 -10.44 -2.83 11.84
C LEU A 236 -9.51 -2.33 10.74
N PHE A 237 -10.02 -2.32 9.52
CA PHE A 237 -9.33 -1.74 8.37
C PHE A 237 -9.89 -0.35 8.12
N ILE A 238 -9.13 0.68 8.50
CA ILE A 238 -9.49 2.08 8.34
C ILE A 238 -9.31 2.50 6.87
N LEU A 239 -10.35 3.12 6.33
CA LEU A 239 -10.36 3.72 5.00
C LEU A 239 -10.68 5.22 5.11
N GLU A 240 -10.14 6.01 4.18
CA GLU A 240 -10.54 7.41 4.03
C GLU A 240 -11.53 7.54 2.86
N PRO A 241 -12.77 8.01 3.08
CA PRO A 241 -13.71 8.22 1.99
C PRO A 241 -13.16 9.20 0.95
N VAL A 242 -13.34 8.88 -0.33
CA VAL A 242 -13.08 9.79 -1.47
C VAL A 242 -14.38 10.15 -2.17
N SER A 243 -15.24 9.14 -2.40
CA SER A 243 -16.59 9.31 -2.92
C SER A 243 -17.42 8.11 -2.50
N THR A 244 -18.66 8.34 -2.10
CA THR A 244 -19.60 7.25 -1.80
C THR A 244 -20.89 7.48 -2.58
N LYS A 245 -21.45 6.42 -3.16
CA LYS A 245 -22.69 6.51 -3.93
C LYS A 245 -23.67 5.47 -3.44
N ILE A 246 -24.88 5.90 -3.12
CA ILE A 246 -25.97 5.00 -2.73
C ILE A 246 -26.40 4.18 -3.96
N ARG A 247 -26.63 2.88 -3.77
CA ARG A 247 -27.05 1.92 -4.79
C ARG A 247 -28.52 1.57 -4.70
#